data_AF-A0A519UVB6-F1
#
_entry.id   AF-A0A519UVB6-F1
#
_cell.length_a   1.000
_cell.length_b   1.000
_cell.length_c   1.000
_cell.angle_alpha   90.00
_cell.angle_beta   90.00
_cell.angle_gamma   90.00
#
_symmetry.space_group_name_H-M   'P 1'
#
loop_
_entity.id
_entity.type
_entity.pdbx_description
1 polymer ?
#
loop_
_entity_poly.entity_id
_entity_poly.type
_entity_poly.pdbx_seq_one_letter_code
_entity_poly.pdbx_strand_id
1 'polypeptide(L)' 'MLHKTRGIVLKTTLYSESSVIVQVFTEKFGIQSYLINGVKKPKAKIPMNVLQP' A
#
# COMPACT_ATOMS: atom_id res chain seq x y z
N MET A 1 -0.54 -8.02 16.49
CA MET A 1 0.85 -7.48 16.64
C MET A 1 1.23 -6.74 15.37
N LEU A 2 1.97 -5.65 15.46
CA LEU A 2 2.51 -4.95 14.29
C LEU A 2 3.82 -5.61 13.87
N HIS A 3 3.97 -5.91 12.59
CA HIS A 3 5.18 -6.54 12.04
C HIS A 3 5.85 -5.61 11.03
N LYS A 4 7.16 -5.40 11.20
CA LYS A 4 8.01 -4.78 10.18
C LYS A 4 8.59 -5.88 9.30
N THR A 5 8.33 -5.83 8.01
CA THR A 5 8.82 -6.80 7.02
C THR A 5 9.02 -6.12 5.68
N ARG A 6 9.84 -6.72 4.82
CA ARG A 6 10.04 -6.25 3.45
C ARG A 6 8.89 -6.73 2.58
N GLY A 7 8.57 -5.95 1.56
CA GLY A 7 7.61 -6.36 0.55
C GLY A 7 7.78 -5.58 -0.74
N ILE A 8 7.27 -6.16 -1.82
CA ILE A 8 7.27 -5.59 -3.16
C ILE A 8 5.81 -5.31 -3.54
N VAL A 9 5.54 -4.10 -4.01
CA VAL A 9 4.22 -3.73 -4.53
C VAL A 9 4.04 -4.40 -5.88
N LEU A 10 2.96 -5.15 -6.05
CA LEU A 10 2.65 -5.82 -7.32
C LEU A 10 1.60 -5.05 -8.12
N LYS A 11 0.61 -4.50 -7.42
CA LYS A 11 -0.52 -3.81 -8.03
C LYS A 11 -1.07 -2.76 -7.08
N THR A 12 -1.40 -1.60 -7.65
CA THR A 12 -2.10 -0.53 -6.93
C THR A 12 -3.41 -0.25 -7.65
N THR A 13 -4.52 -0.41 -6.93
CA THR A 13 -5.87 -0.22 -7.44
C THR A 13 -6.49 0.98 -6.74
N LEU A 14 -6.99 1.94 -7.52
CA LEU A 14 -7.75 3.05 -6.98
C LEU A 14 -9.05 2.54 -6.35
N TYR A 15 -9.31 2.88 -5.09
CA TYR A 15 -10.47 2.36 -4.37
C TYR A 15 -11.49 3.45 -4.04
N SER A 16 -11.02 4.61 -3.56
CA SER A 16 -11.90 5.75 -3.25
C SER A 16 -11.28 7.07 -3.67
N GLU A 17 -11.96 8.17 -3.36
CA GLU A 17 -11.46 9.53 -3.60
C GLU A 17 -10.09 9.75 -2.95
N SER A 18 -9.84 9.17 -1.77
CA SER A 18 -8.59 9.38 -1.02
C SER A 18 -7.79 8.11 -0.70
N SER A 19 -8.33 6.92 -0.97
CA SER A 19 -7.71 5.63 -0.61
C SER A 19 -7.39 4.77 -1.83
N VAL A 20 -6.42 3.87 -1.63
CA VAL A 20 -5.98 2.88 -2.63
C VAL A 20 -5.86 1.51 -1.97
N ILE A 21 -6.10 0.45 -2.74
CA ILE A 21 -5.81 -0.93 -2.35
C ILE A 21 -4.50 -1.32 -3.03
N VAL A 22 -3.53 -1.79 -2.25
CA VAL A 22 -2.21 -2.21 -2.73
C VAL A 22 -2.04 -3.69 -2.46
N GLN A 23 -1.73 -4.44 -3.51
CA GLN A 23 -1.32 -5.83 -3.42
C GLN A 23 0.20 -5.88 -3.25
N VAL A 24 0.65 -6.45 -2.14
CA VAL A 24 2.06 -6.49 -1.74
C VAL A 24 2.47 -7.94 -1.54
N PHE A 25 3.56 -8.35 -2.18
CA PHE A 25 4.24 -9.59 -1.84
C PHE A 25 5.16 -9.33 -0.64
N THR A 26 4.81 -9.91 0.51
CA THR A 26 5.56 -9.75 1.76
C THR A 26 6.40 -10.99 2.04
N GLU A 27 7.57 -10.80 2.66
CA GLU A 27 8.48 -11.91 2.98
C GLU A 27 7.88 -12.93 3.96
N LYS A 28 7.09 -12.45 4.94
CA LYS A 28 6.56 -13.30 6.03
C LYS A 28 5.15 -13.85 5.81
N PHE A 29 4.33 -13.17 5.01
CA PHE A 29 2.90 -13.48 4.88
C PHE A 29 2.47 -13.74 3.43
N GLY A 30 3.42 -13.79 2.50
CA GLY A 30 3.16 -13.94 1.08
C GLY A 30 2.40 -12.74 0.51
N ILE A 31 1.53 -13.01 -0.47
CA ILE A 31 0.72 -11.98 -1.13
C ILE A 31 -0.41 -11.54 -0.20
N GLN A 32 -0.46 -10.24 0.11
CA GLN A 32 -1.49 -9.63 0.93
C GLN A 32 -2.00 -8.35 0.26
N SER A 33 -3.26 -8.00 0.52
CA SER A 33 -3.87 -6.76 0.04
C SER A 33 -4.11 -5.83 1.20
N TYR A 34 -3.64 -4.58 1.08
CA TYR A 34 -3.76 -3.56 2.12
C TYR A 34 -4.52 -2.34 1.60
N LEU A 35 -5.50 -1.87 2.36
CA LEU A 35 -6.15 -0.59 2.13
C LEU A 35 -5.33 0.52 2.79
N ILE A 36 -4.86 1.48 2.00
CA ILE A 36 -4.10 2.63 2.49
C ILE A 36 -4.97 3.88 2.32
N ASN A 37 -5.30 4.50 3.45
CA ASN A 37 -6.17 5.66 3.52
C ASN A 37 -5.40 6.98 3.38
N GLY A 38 -5.98 7.92 2.65
CA GLY A 38 -5.45 9.29 2.56
C GLY A 38 -4.19 9.45 1.69
N VAL A 39 -3.87 8.47 0.85
CA VAL A 39 -2.70 8.47 -0.05
C VAL A 39 -2.72 9.64 -1.04
N LYS A 40 -3.93 10.06 -1.47
CA LYS A 40 -4.09 11.15 -2.43
C LYS A 40 -4.12 12.55 -1.78
N LYS A 41 -4.06 12.63 -0.44
CA LYS A 41 -4.07 13.92 0.26
C LYS A 41 -2.71 14.60 0.14
N PRO A 42 -2.67 15.95 0.09
CA PRO A 42 -1.42 16.68 0.19
C PRO A 42 -0.72 16.31 1.51
N LYS A 43 0.59 16.08 1.47
CA LYS A 43 1.42 15.66 2.62
C LYS A 43 0.98 14.33 3.27
N ALA A 44 0.50 13.38 2.48
CA ALA A 44 0.21 12.03 2.96
C ALA A 44 1.44 11.39 3.63
N LYS A 45 1.23 10.69 4.76
CA LYS A 45 2.30 9.93 5.46
C LYS A 45 2.93 8.88 4.56
N ILE A 46 2.11 8.26 3.71
CA ILE A 46 2.52 7.30 2.69
C ILE A 46 2.11 7.92 1.34
N PRO A 47 3.07 8.50 0.60
CA PRO A 47 2.76 9.12 -0.69
C PRO A 47 2.49 8.06 -1.78
N MET A 48 1.73 8.43 -2.81
CA MET A 48 1.36 7.50 -3.88
C MET A 48 2.56 6.93 -4.65
N ASN A 49 3.65 7.70 -4.78
CA ASN A 49 4.84 7.29 -5.52
C ASN A 49 5.57 6.09 -4.91
N VAL A 50 5.48 5.87 -3.60
CA VAL A 50 6.08 4.67 -2.97
C VAL A 50 5.21 3.42 -3.13
N LEU A 51 4.00 3.57 -3.65
CA LEU A 51 3.05 2.50 -3.92
C LEU A 51 3.02 2.14 -5.41
N GLN A 52 4.12 2.38 -6.12
CA GLN A 52 4.28 1.96 -7.51
C GLN A 52 4.96 0.58 -7.56
N PRO A 53 4.58 -0.28 -8.52
CA PRO A 53 5.31 -1.52 -8.79
C PRO A 53 6.77 -1.26 -9.18
#